data_AF-A0A936HAC3-F1
#
_entry.id   AF-A0A936HAC3-F1
#
_cell.length_a   1.000
_cell.length_b   1.000
_cell.length_c   1.000
_cell.angle_alpha   90.00
_cell.angle_beta   90.00
_cell.angle_gamma   90.00
#
_symmetry.space_group_name_H-M   'P 1'
#
loop_
_entity.id
_entity.type
_entity.pdbx_description
1 polymer ?
#
loop_
_entity_poly.entity_id
_entity_poly.type
_entity_poly.pdbx_seq_one_letter_code
_entity_poly.pdbx_strand_id
1 'polypeptide(L)'
;MEDVRFEIRVAVDALQGQALEDAIIDRLCRRIGGQTVHWPMADRLKRAHEIRESFAGGMSPRTIAKQYGVSHRTVENAIAARAEEG
;
A
#
# COMPACT_ATOMS: atom_id res chain seq x y z
N MET A 1 33.78 9.43 2.43
CA MET A 1 32.42 8.99 2.76
C MET A 1 31.85 8.48 1.45
N GLU A 2 31.96 7.18 1.20
CA GLU A 2 31.44 6.58 -0.03
C GLU A 2 29.94 6.83 -0.09
N ASP A 3 29.46 7.34 -1.22
CA ASP A 3 28.06 7.63 -1.42
C ASP A 3 27.32 6.30 -1.57
N VAL A 4 26.79 5.81 -0.45
CA VAL A 4 26.00 4.58 -0.38
C VAL A 4 24.88 4.57 -1.42
N ARG A 5 24.33 5.74 -1.80
CA ARG A 5 23.30 5.81 -2.85
C ARG A 5 23.88 5.55 -4.24
N PHE A 6 25.13 5.94 -4.49
CA PHE A 6 25.83 5.65 -5.74
C PHE A 6 26.09 4.15 -5.89
N GLU A 7 26.58 3.48 -4.85
CA GLU A 7 26.82 2.02 -4.92
C GLU A 7 25.53 1.22 -5.06
N ILE A 8 24.47 1.64 -4.36
CA ILE A 8 23.14 1.03 -4.53
C ILE A 8 22.68 1.18 -5.97
N ARG A 9 22.88 2.35 -6.58
CA ARG A 9 22.51 2.60 -7.98
C ARG A 9 23.30 1.70 -8.94
N VAL A 10 24.61 1.55 -8.73
CA VAL A 10 25.45 0.64 -9.54
C VAL A 10 24.99 -0.82 -9.41
N ALA A 11 24.65 -1.26 -8.21
CA ALA A 11 24.14 -2.62 -7.98
C ALA A 11 22.74 -2.84 -8.58
N VAL A 12 21.88 -1.82 -8.54
CA VAL A 12 20.55 -1.81 -9.18
C VAL A 12 20.67 -1.78 -10.70
N ASP A 13 21.67 -1.11 -11.27
CA ASP A 13 21.88 -1.10 -12.72
C ASP A 13 22.47 -2.44 -13.22
N ALA A 14 23.21 -3.16 -12.36
CA ALA A 14 23.82 -4.45 -12.68
C ALA A 14 22.84 -5.65 -12.60
N LEU A 15 21.78 -5.55 -11.80
CA LEU A 15 20.70 -6.53 -11.72
C LEU A 15 19.46 -5.91 -12.37
N GLN A 16 18.99 -6.45 -13.48
CA GLN A 16 17.78 -5.94 -14.15
C GLN A 16 16.63 -6.94 -14.10
N GLY A 17 15.41 -6.42 -14.18
CA GLY A 17 14.18 -7.21 -14.23
C GLY A 17 13.99 -8.08 -12.99
N GLN A 18 13.50 -9.30 -13.20
CA GLN A 18 13.02 -10.19 -12.16
C GLN A 18 14.10 -10.54 -11.10
N ALA A 19 15.37 -10.60 -11.50
CA ALA A 19 16.47 -10.93 -10.59
C ALA A 19 16.74 -9.82 -9.55
N LEU A 20 16.52 -8.55 -9.91
CA LEU A 20 16.62 -7.43 -8.98
C LEU A 20 15.43 -7.42 -8.01
N GLU A 21 14.24 -7.68 -8.54
CA GLU A 21 13.01 -7.75 -7.76
C GLU A 21 13.13 -8.83 -6.67
N ASP A 22 13.58 -10.03 -7.04
CA ASP A 22 13.78 -11.14 -6.09
C ASP A 22 14.82 -10.80 -5.01
N ALA A 23 15.92 -10.14 -5.38
CA ALA A 23 16.96 -9.72 -4.45
C ALA A 23 16.47 -8.64 -3.45
N ILE A 24 15.63 -7.70 -3.91
CA ILE A 24 15.01 -6.70 -3.06
C ILE A 24 14.02 -7.36 -2.11
N ILE A 25 13.16 -8.25 -2.62
CA ILE A 25 12.16 -8.98 -1.82
C ILE A 25 12.84 -9.80 -0.73
N ASP A 26 13.83 -10.62 -1.07
CA ASP A 26 14.55 -11.44 -0.09
C ASP A 26 15.20 -10.58 1.01
N ARG A 27 15.85 -9.47 0.63
CA ARG A 27 16.49 -8.57 1.60
C ARG A 27 15.48 -7.90 2.52
N LEU A 28 14.33 -7.48 2.00
CA LEU A 28 13.24 -6.91 2.80
C LEU A 28 12.64 -7.97 3.73
N CYS A 29 12.35 -9.17 3.21
CA CYS A 29 11.84 -10.29 4.01
C CYS A 29 12.78 -10.65 5.16
N ARG A 30 14.10 -10.67 4.97
CA ARG A 30 15.05 -10.89 6.07
C ARG A 30 15.09 -9.76 7.08
N ARG A 31 14.92 -8.51 6.64
CA ARG A 31 15.10 -7.33 7.49
C ARG A 31 13.86 -6.97 8.30
N ILE A 32 12.68 -7.09 7.69
CA ILE A 32 11.40 -6.65 8.27
C ILE A 32 10.31 -7.73 8.20
N GLY A 33 10.62 -8.92 7.67
CA GLY A 33 9.69 -10.04 7.68
C GLY A 33 9.28 -10.43 9.10
N GLY A 34 8.02 -10.83 9.25
CA GLY A 34 7.41 -11.09 10.55
C GLY A 34 6.90 -9.84 11.28
N GLN A 35 7.20 -8.64 10.78
CA GLN A 35 6.66 -7.39 11.30
C GLN A 35 5.51 -6.90 10.42
N THR A 36 4.43 -6.39 11.02
CA THR A 36 3.38 -5.69 10.28
C THR A 36 3.91 -4.32 9.85
N VAL A 37 4.26 -4.17 8.58
CA VAL A 37 4.76 -2.90 8.04
C VAL A 37 3.58 -1.94 7.82
N HIS A 38 3.63 -0.78 8.46
CA HIS A 38 2.66 0.28 8.24
C HIS A 38 3.15 1.21 7.11
N TRP A 39 2.51 1.15 5.95
CA TRP A 39 2.82 2.01 4.80
C TRP A 39 2.04 3.34 4.87
N PRO A 40 2.69 4.50 5.12
CA PRO A 40 1.97 5.77 5.22
C PRO A 40 1.63 6.30 3.81
N MET A 41 0.37 6.68 3.61
CA MET A 41 -0.25 7.32 2.41
C MET A 41 -0.60 6.44 1.20
N ALA A 42 0.30 5.65 0.61
CA ALA A 42 -0.05 4.85 -0.58
C ALA A 42 -1.15 3.80 -0.27
N ASP A 43 -1.02 3.14 0.88
CA ASP A 43 -2.04 2.23 1.40
C ASP A 43 -3.35 2.94 1.71
N ARG A 44 -3.30 4.19 2.16
CA ARG A 44 -4.51 4.96 2.49
C ARG A 44 -5.32 5.26 1.23
N LEU A 45 -4.67 5.68 0.14
CA LEU A 45 -5.34 5.99 -1.12
C LEU A 45 -5.87 4.73 -1.81
N LYS A 46 -5.07 3.66 -1.85
CA LYS A 46 -5.50 2.36 -2.39
C LYS A 46 -6.68 1.80 -1.61
N ARG A 47 -6.61 1.81 -0.28
CA ARG A 47 -7.71 1.35 0.58
C ARG A 47 -8.96 2.21 0.45
N ALA A 48 -8.83 3.53 0.30
CA ALA A 48 -9.98 4.39 0.03
C ALA A 48 -10.61 4.13 -1.34
N HIS A 49 -9.83 3.74 -2.34
CA HIS A 49 -10.35 3.31 -3.64
C HIS A 49 -11.13 1.99 -3.51
N GLU A 50 -10.55 0.97 -2.87
CA GLU A 50 -11.18 -0.34 -2.67
C GLU A 50 -12.48 -0.25 -1.82
N ILE A 51 -12.51 0.64 -0.82
CA ILE A 51 -13.72 0.94 -0.03
C ILE A 51 -14.82 1.52 -0.93
N ARG A 52 -14.48 2.45 -1.83
CA ARG A 52 -15.43 3.08 -2.76
C ARG A 52 -15.97 2.07 -3.78
N GLU A 53 -15.12 1.19 -4.31
CA GLU A 53 -15.54 0.12 -5.22
C GLU A 53 -16.46 -0.89 -4.52
N SER A 54 -16.13 -1.30 -3.30
CA SER A 54 -16.97 -2.21 -2.51
C SER A 54 -18.35 -1.59 -2.24
N PHE A 55 -18.42 -0.29 -1.96
CA PHE A 55 -19.68 0.42 -1.79
C PHE A 55 -20.47 0.54 -3.11
N ALA A 56 -19.79 0.84 -4.23
CA ALA A 56 -20.41 0.87 -5.55
C ALA A 56 -20.95 -0.51 -5.97
N GLY A 57 -20.32 -1.59 -5.50
CA GLY A 57 -20.80 -2.96 -5.65
C GLY A 57 -21.98 -3.34 -4.74
N GLY A 58 -22.54 -2.39 -3.97
CA GLY A 58 -23.73 -2.58 -3.14
C GLY A 58 -23.47 -3.12 -1.73
N MET A 59 -22.21 -3.20 -1.28
CA MET A 59 -21.94 -3.59 0.11
C MET A 59 -22.31 -2.48 1.09
N SER A 60 -22.89 -2.88 2.22
CA SER A 60 -23.19 -1.93 3.30
C SER A 60 -21.90 -1.39 3.94
N PRO A 61 -21.86 -0.10 4.35
CA PRO A 61 -20.69 0.50 5.00
C PRO A 61 -20.21 -0.28 6.24
N ARG A 62 -21.13 -0.91 6.97
CA ARG A 62 -20.83 -1.74 8.14
C ARG A 62 -20.10 -3.03 7.77
N THR A 63 -20.45 -3.64 6.64
CA THR A 63 -19.77 -4.83 6.11
C THR A 63 -18.36 -4.47 5.66
N ILE A 64 -18.22 -3.36 4.94
CA ILE A 64 -16.94 -2.84 4.46
C ILE A 64 -16.00 -2.52 5.64
N ALA A 65 -16.51 -1.84 6.67
CA ALA A 65 -15.74 -1.54 7.87
C ALA A 65 -15.15 -2.80 8.53
N LYS A 66 -15.96 -3.87 8.62
CA LYS A 66 -15.52 -5.16 9.15
C LYS A 66 -14.50 -5.86 8.25
N GLN A 67 -14.71 -5.82 6.93
CA GLN A 67 -13.84 -6.47 5.95
C GLN A 67 -12.44 -5.84 5.91
N TYR A 68 -12.36 -4.51 5.95
CA TYR A 68 -11.11 -3.77 5.87
C TYR A 68 -10.50 -3.44 7.24
N GLY A 69 -11.15 -3.85 8.34
CA GLY A 69 -10.65 -3.60 9.70
C GLY A 69 -10.57 -2.12 10.06
N VAL A 70 -11.49 -1.30 9.53
CA VAL A 70 -11.50 0.16 9.74
C VAL A 70 -12.76 0.60 10.48
N SER A 71 -12.72 1.81 11.04
CA SER A 71 -13.90 2.39 11.69
C SER A 71 -14.99 2.73 10.68
N HIS A 72 -16.26 2.73 11.11
CA HIS A 72 -17.38 3.15 10.27
C HIS A 72 -17.19 4.57 9.71
N ARG A 73 -16.70 5.49 10.54
CA ARG A 73 -16.39 6.87 10.16
C ARG A 73 -15.32 6.96 9.07
N THR A 74 -14.36 6.03 9.05
CA THR A 74 -13.34 5.95 8.00
C THR A 74 -13.95 5.57 6.66
N VAL A 75 -14.93 4.67 6.65
CA VAL A 75 -15.67 4.26 5.45
C VAL A 75 -16.53 5.40 4.93
N GLU A 76 -17.28 6.08 5.79
CA GLU A 76 -18.10 7.24 5.42
C GLU A 76 -17.26 8.36 4.80
N ASN A 77 -16.12 8.70 5.41
CA ASN A 77 -15.22 9.72 4.87
C ASN A 77 -14.64 9.32 3.51
N ALA A 78 -14.32 8.03 3.30
CA ALA A 78 -13.82 7.55 2.02
C ALA A 78 -14.88 7.57 0.91
N ILE A 79 -16.15 7.32 1.25
CA ILE A 79 -17.28 7.43 0.33
C ILE A 79 -17.56 8.90 0.00
N ALA A 80 -17.62 9.77 1.01
CA ALA A 80 -17.92 11.19 0.86
C ALA A 80 -16.87 11.94 0.04
N ALA A 81 -15.58 11.60 0.17
CA ALA A 81 -14.51 12.23 -0.62
C ALA A 81 -14.70 12.06 -2.15
N ARG A 82 -15.46 11.05 -2.61
CA ARG A 82 -15.81 10.90 -4.04
C ARG A 82 -16.88 11.89 -4.50
N ALA A 83 -17.75 12.35 -3.59
CA ALA A 83 -18.84 13.25 -3.92
C ALA A 83 -18.38 14.71 -4.12
N GLU A 84 -17.18 15.07 -3.62
CA GLU A 84 -16.57 16.39 -3.80
C GLU A 84 -15.71 16.47 -5.08
N GLU A 85 -15.37 15.34 -5.69
CA GLU A 85 -14.59 15.25 -6.94
C GLU A 85 -15.48 15.17 -8.20
N GLY A 86 -16.81 15.21 -8.04
CA GLY A 86 -17.82 15.05 -9.11
C GLY A 86 -18.58 16.33 -9.43
#